data_AF-A0A497L469-F1
#
_entry.id   AF-A0A497L469-F1
#
_cell.length_a   1.000
_cell.length_b   1.000
_cell.length_c   1.000
_cell.angle_alpha   90.00
_cell.angle_beta   90.00
_cell.angle_gamma   90.00
#
_symmetry.space_group_name_H-M   'P 1'
#
loop_
_entity.id
_entity.type
_entity.pdbx_description
1 polymer ?
#
loop_
_entity_poly.entity_id
_entity_poly.type
_entity_poly.pdbx_seq_one_letter_code
_entity_poly.pdbx_strand_id
1 'polypeptide(L)' 'MGAWAGRMLRVNLSTGAYKFEPIDPQLLRDYIGGQGLATRYLMDNLDPTVDPLSPQNVLIFAAGALTGTGAVAASR' A
#
# COMPACT_ATOMS: atom_id res chain seq x y z
N MET A 1 8.37 -14.23 -7.63
CA MET A 1 7.81 -12.87 -7.43
C MET A 1 7.58 -12.20 -8.78
N GLY A 2 6.66 -12.70 -9.61
CA GLY A 2 6.40 -12.08 -10.92
C GLY A 2 5.30 -11.00 -10.92
N ALA A 3 4.43 -11.02 -9.90
CA ALA A 3 3.22 -10.19 -9.86
C ALA A 3 3.38 -8.86 -9.10
N TRP A 4 4.44 -8.68 -8.30
CA TRP A 4 4.61 -7.49 -7.47
C TRP A 4 5.98 -6.87 -7.68
N ALA A 5 6.04 -5.54 -7.60
CA ALA A 5 7.31 -4.80 -7.51
C ALA A 5 8.05 -5.03 -6.18
N GLY A 6 7.35 -5.53 -5.15
CA GLY A 6 7.97 -5.89 -3.86
C GLY A 6 8.38 -4.72 -2.97
N ARG A 7 7.98 -3.49 -3.33
CA ARG A 7 8.31 -2.27 -2.59
C ARG A 7 7.17 -1.27 -2.64
N MET A 8 7.14 -0.35 -1.69
CA MET A 8 6.24 0.80 -1.65
C MET A 8 7.01 2.10 -1.53
N LEU A 9 6.39 3.20 -1.95
CA LEU A 9 6.87 4.56 -1.69
C LEU A 9 6.11 5.12 -0.49
N ARG A 10 6.85 5.50 0.56
CA ARG A 10 6.30 6.21 1.73
C ARG A 10 6.67 7.68 1.62
N VAL A 11 5.66 8.55 1.69
CA VAL A 11 5.82 10.01 1.58
C VAL A 11 5.24 10.67 2.83
N ASN A 12 5.98 11.60 3.43
CA ASN A 12 5.48 12.47 4.48
C ASN A 12 5.22 13.86 3.89
N LEU A 13 3.96 14.25 3.79
CA LEU A 13 3.57 15.51 3.14
C LEU A 13 3.88 16.76 3.99
N SER A 14 4.00 16.62 5.32
CA SER A 14 4.35 17.73 6.21
C SER A 14 5.81 18.17 6.06
N THR A 15 6.70 17.23 5.74
CA THR A 15 8.16 17.47 5.63
C THR A 15 8.67 17.41 4.20
N GLY A 16 7.91 16.84 3.27
CA GLY A 16 8.34 16.55 1.89
C GLY A 16 9.28 15.35 1.76
N ALA A 17 9.59 14.64 2.86
CA ALA A 17 10.47 13.48 2.83
C ALA A 17 9.79 12.27 2.18
N TYR A 18 10.57 11.46 1.44
CA TYR A 18 10.11 10.20 0.87
C TYR A 18 11.18 9.11 0.96
N LYS A 19 10.75 7.84 0.96
CA LYS A 19 11.63 6.68 0.85
C LYS A 19 10.93 5.50 0.21
N PHE A 20 11.70 4.66 -0.48
CA PHE A 20 11.23 3.34 -0.89
C PHE A 20 11.46 2.35 0.24
N GLU A 21 10.44 1.58 0.59
CA GLU A 21 10.48 0.55 1.63
C GLU A 21 10.17 -0.81 0.99
N PRO A 22 10.95 -1.87 1.28
CA PRO A 22 10.59 -3.21 0.86
C PRO A 22 9.31 -3.65 1.56
N ILE A 23 8.47 -4.43 0.87
CA ILE A 23 7.29 -5.05 1.45
C ILE A 23 7.64 -6.49 1.81
N ASP A 24 7.21 -6.93 2.98
CA ASP A 24 7.37 -8.32 3.39
C ASP A 24 6.74 -9.26 2.32
N PRO A 25 7.52 -10.17 1.74
CA PRO A 25 7.03 -11.17 0.78
C PRO A 25 5.83 -11.99 1.29
N GLN A 26 5.75 -12.21 2.60
CA GLN A 26 4.67 -12.97 3.22
C GLN A 26 3.36 -12.17 3.18
N LEU A 27 3.39 -10.88 3.49
CA LEU A 27 2.23 -10.00 3.36
C LEU A 27 1.71 -9.93 1.92
N LEU A 28 2.60 -9.91 0.93
CA LEU A 28 2.20 -9.94 -0.48
C LEU A 28 1.47 -11.24 -0.85
N ARG A 29 1.85 -12.37 -0.26
CA ARG A 29 1.18 -13.66 -0.48
C ARG A 29 -0.16 -13.72 0.24
N ASP A 30 -0.21 -13.28 1.50
CA ASP A 30 -1.38 -13.43 2.35
C ASP A 30 -2.50 -12.44 1.96
N TYR A 31 -2.13 -11.26 1.46
CA TYR A 31 -3.09 -10.18 1.16
C TYR A 31 -3.18 -9.81 -0.32
N ILE A 32 -2.40 -10.46 -1.19
CA ILE A 32 -2.43 -10.38 -2.67
C ILE A 32 -2.09 -8.99 -3.25
N GLY A 33 -2.36 -7.87 -2.59
CA GLY A 33 -2.18 -6.52 -3.12
C GLY A 33 -3.47 -5.70 -3.05
N GLY A 34 -3.50 -4.56 -3.74
CA GLY A 34 -4.67 -3.69 -3.83
C GLY A 34 -5.27 -3.35 -2.46
N GLN A 35 -6.60 -3.46 -2.37
CA GLN A 35 -7.34 -3.19 -1.14
C GLN A 35 -6.89 -4.09 0.03
N GLY A 36 -6.64 -5.37 -0.20
CA GLY A 36 -6.25 -6.30 0.87
C GLY A 36 -4.96 -5.88 1.58
N LEU A 37 -3.95 -5.53 0.79
CA LEU A 37 -2.68 -5.05 1.32
C LEU A 37 -2.83 -3.67 1.99
N ALA A 38 -3.58 -2.75 1.38
CA ALA A 38 -3.83 -1.43 1.96
C ALA A 38 -4.53 -1.51 3.32
N THR A 39 -5.58 -2.33 3.43
CA THR A 39 -6.29 -2.55 4.69
C THR A 39 -5.37 -3.13 5.75
N ARG A 40 -4.53 -4.12 5.41
CA ARG A 40 -3.57 -4.67 6.37
C ARG A 40 -2.61 -3.61 6.90
N TYR A 41 -2.06 -2.77 6.02
CA TYR A 41 -1.19 -1.68 6.42
C TYR A 41 -1.88 -0.66 7.33
N LEU A 42 -3.13 -0.30 7.05
CA LEU A 42 -3.92 0.57 7.93
C LEU A 42 -4.08 -0.05 9.31
N MET A 43 -4.48 -1.32 9.39
CA MET A 43 -4.69 -2.00 10.68
C MET A 43 -3.42 -2.08 11.52
N ASP A 44 -2.25 -2.20 10.89
CA ASP A 44 -0.97 -2.33 11.59
C ASP A 44 -0.35 -0.99 12.01
N ASN A 45 -0.69 0.11 11.34
CA ASN A 45 0.07 1.36 11.44
C ASN A 45 -0.78 2.59 11.77
N LEU A 46 -2.11 2.49 11.79
CA LEU A 46 -2.99 3.62 12.06
C LEU A 46 -3.76 3.42 13.36
N ASP A 47 -3.77 4.44 14.21
CA ASP A 47 -4.69 4.50 15.35
C ASP A 47 -6.13 4.57 14.80
N PRO A 48 -7.01 3.60 15.09
CA PRO A 48 -8.39 3.59 14.58
C PRO A 48 -9.25 4.74 15.12
N THR A 49 -8.78 5.46 16.14
CA THR A 49 -9.47 6.60 16.76
C THR A 49 -9.03 7.95 16.19
N VAL A 50 -8.08 7.96 15.24
CA VAL A 50 -7.59 9.18 14.61
C VAL A 50 -8.72 9.97 13.95
N ASP A 51 -8.67 11.31 14.05
CA ASP A 51 -9.56 12.16 13.26
C ASP A 51 -9.28 11.93 11.76
N PRO A 52 -10.29 11.53 10.95
CA PRO A 52 -10.11 11.24 9.53
C PRO A 52 -9.54 12.39 8.70
N LEU A 53 -9.69 13.65 9.15
CA LEU A 53 -9.18 14.83 8.45
C LEU A 53 -7.88 15.37 9.03
N SER A 54 -7.33 14.73 10.06
CA SER A 54 -6.07 15.14 10.68
C SER A 54 -4.85 14.72 9.85
N PRO A 55 -3.71 15.42 9.98
CA PRO A 55 -2.46 15.04 9.31
C PRO A 55 -1.87 13.71 9.79
N GLN A 56 -2.40 13.12 10.86
CA GLN A 56 -2.03 11.80 11.35
C GLN A 56 -2.72 10.67 10.57
N ASN A 57 -3.81 10.97 9.85
CA ASN A 57 -4.44 9.98 8.99
C ASN A 57 -3.54 9.65 7.78
N VAL A 58 -3.65 8.43 7.28
CA VAL A 58 -2.83 7.93 6.18
C VAL A 58 -3.70 7.64 4.95
N LEU A 59 -3.28 8.15 3.80
CA LEU A 59 -3.85 7.82 2.50
C LEU A 59 -2.97 6.76 1.80
N ILE A 60 -3.58 5.65 1.38
CA ILE A 60 -2.87 4.56 0.71
C ILE A 60 -3.41 4.38 -0.71
N PHE A 61 -2.51 4.47 -1.69
CA PHE A 61 -2.75 4.02 -3.06
C PHE A 61 -2.05 2.68 -3.24
N ALA A 62 -2.82 1.62 -3.50
CA ALA A 62 -2.29 0.27 -3.65
C ALA A 62 -2.81 -0.35 -4.94
N ALA A 63 -1.89 -0.76 -5.81
CA ALA A 63 -2.22 -1.49 -7.04
C ALA A 63 -2.48 -2.97 -6.74
N GLY A 64 -3.38 -3.58 -7.49
CA GLY A 64 -3.57 -5.05 -7.48
C GLY A 64 -2.35 -5.81 -8.01
N ALA A 65 -2.24 -7.11 -7.69
CA ALA A 65 -1.16 -7.97 -8.14
C ALA A 65 -1.00 -8.06 -9.67
N LEU A 66 -2.08 -7.83 -10.41
CA LEU A 66 -2.09 -7.94 -11.87
C LEU A 66 -2.02 -6.57 -12.55
N THR A 67 -2.01 -5.49 -11.78
CA THR A 67 -2.05 -4.13 -12.30
C THR A 67 -0.74 -3.80 -13.00
N GLY A 68 -0.84 -3.33 -14.25
CA GLY A 68 0.33 -3.06 -15.10
C GLY A 68 0.89 -4.30 -15.80
N THR A 69 0.27 -5.47 -15.64
CA THR A 69 0.57 -6.65 -16.45
C THR A 69 -0.28 -6.67 -17.73
N GLY A 70 -0.08 -7.68 -18.60
CA GLY A 70 -0.91 -7.90 -19.79
C GLY A 70 -2.26 -8.57 -19.53
N ALA A 71 -2.63 -8.80 -18.26
CA ALA A 71 -3.92 -9.40 -17.91
C ALA A 71 -5.09 -8.50 -18.32
N VAL A 72 -6.09 -9.08 -18.99
CA VAL A 72 -7.26 -8.35 -19.48
C VAL A 72 -8.05 -7.75 -18.32
N ALA A 73 -8.41 -6.47 -18.43
CA ALA A 73 -9.17 -5.72 -17.43
C ALA A 73 -8.54 -5.60 -16.02
N ALA A 74 -7.24 -5.85 -15.87
CA ALA A 74 -6.52 -5.73 -14.61
C ALA A 74 -5.77 -4.39 -14.49
N SER A 75 -6.51 -3.27 -14.37
CA SER A 75 -5.93 -1.92 -14.31
C SER A 75 -6.37 -1.09 -13.09
N ARG A 76 -6.85 -1.78 -12.04
CA ARG A 76 -7.33 -1.16 -10.80
C ARG A 76 -6.24 -1.11 -9.72
#